data_AF-U5HEK6-F1
#
_entry.id   AF-U5HEK6-F1
#
_cell.length_a   1.000
_cell.length_b   1.000
_cell.length_c   1.000
_cell.angle_alpha   90.00
_cell.angle_beta   90.00
_cell.angle_gamma   90.00
#
_symmetry.space_group_name_H-M   'P 1'
#
loop_
_entity.id
_entity.type
_entity.pdbx_description
1 polymer ?
#
loop_
_entity_poly.entity_id
_entity_poly.type
_entity_poly.pdbx_seq_one_letter_code
_entity_poly.pdbx_strand_id
1 'polypeptide(L)'
;MFGHTGSSRNGSSRLLTGAWIAFVAASIFASLSAVAATPVPVVGKAAIATAQSQCAIADFGSFAGVSLLTTNFTSLGPNLLKDPIVAKYMNMGNLATNPKETPTRPQLYMFHTSTDETVPYGPALKTAQTWCDEGARIEFTTRNGRTTHAQTQSLYSPQAIAWLDSTLKDSHVVVRQCAFLTKGLAV
;
A
#
# COMPACT_ATOMS: atom_id res chain seq x y z
N MET A 1 -5.36 9.26 16.49
CA MET A 1 -5.56 8.26 17.57
C MET A 1 -5.54 6.89 16.90
N PHE A 2 -4.37 6.25 16.84
CA PHE A 2 -4.25 4.91 16.23
C PHE A 2 -4.56 3.86 17.28
N GLY A 3 -5.77 3.32 17.21
CA GLY A 3 -6.23 2.23 18.05
C GLY A 3 -7.20 1.37 17.25
N HIS A 4 -6.69 0.35 16.57
CA HIS A 4 -7.48 -0.82 16.27
C HIS A 4 -6.72 -2.06 16.72
N THR A 5 -7.06 -2.48 17.93
CA THR A 5 -6.94 -3.84 18.45
C THR A 5 -7.78 -4.78 17.58
N GLY A 6 -7.17 -5.31 16.52
CA GLY A 6 -7.71 -6.42 15.74
C GLY A 6 -6.99 -7.71 16.10
N SER A 7 -7.57 -8.49 17.01
CA SER A 7 -7.14 -9.85 17.35
C SER A 7 -7.06 -10.72 16.09
N SER A 8 -5.85 -11.01 15.62
CA SER A 8 -5.58 -11.98 14.54
C SER A 8 -5.90 -13.39 15.03
N ARG A 9 -7.14 -13.82 14.82
CA ARG A 9 -7.55 -15.23 14.79
C ARG A 9 -7.82 -15.63 13.34
N ASN A 10 -6.78 -15.73 12.52
CA ASN A 10 -6.74 -16.67 11.39
C ASN A 10 -5.33 -16.73 10.80
N GLY A 11 -4.74 -17.92 10.79
CA GLY A 11 -3.35 -18.19 10.40
C GLY A 11 -2.96 -17.80 8.98
N SER A 12 -3.93 -17.48 8.11
CA SER A 12 -3.73 -17.04 6.73
C SER A 12 -3.30 -15.58 6.60
N SER A 13 -3.48 -14.77 7.65
CA SER A 13 -3.16 -13.34 7.66
C SER A 13 -1.67 -13.00 7.88
N ARG A 14 -0.83 -14.01 8.17
CA ARG A 14 0.61 -13.83 8.46
C ARG A 14 1.51 -13.95 7.22
N LEU A 15 1.03 -14.59 6.17
CA LEU A 15 1.83 -14.89 4.97
C LEU A 15 1.95 -13.68 4.03
N LEU A 16 0.96 -12.78 4.04
CA LEU A 16 0.80 -11.76 3.02
C LEU A 16 1.10 -10.33 3.50
N THR A 17 1.35 -10.18 4.80
CA THR A 17 1.98 -8.95 5.34
C THR A 17 3.42 -8.78 4.86
N GLY A 18 4.10 -9.84 4.39
CA GLY A 18 5.50 -9.78 3.97
C GLY A 18 5.76 -8.92 2.74
N ALA A 19 4.82 -8.86 1.79
CA ALA A 19 4.96 -8.14 0.51
C ALA A 19 4.99 -6.60 0.69
N TRP A 20 4.12 -6.08 1.56
CA TRP A 20 4.13 -4.67 1.96
C TRP A 20 5.38 -4.31 2.72
N ILE A 21 5.80 -5.23 3.57
CA ILE A 21 6.93 -5.04 4.43
C ILE A 21 8.23 -4.99 3.61
N ALA A 22 8.39 -5.71 2.49
CA ALA A 22 9.61 -5.69 1.66
C ALA A 22 9.80 -4.39 0.84
N PHE A 23 8.74 -3.88 0.20
CA PHE A 23 8.84 -2.63 -0.59
C PHE A 23 9.01 -1.41 0.33
N VAL A 24 8.27 -1.38 1.42
CA VAL A 24 8.40 -0.38 2.47
C VAL A 24 9.74 -0.55 3.21
N ALA A 25 10.22 -1.79 3.39
CA ALA A 25 11.56 -2.05 3.93
C ALA A 25 12.63 -1.35 3.09
N ALA A 26 12.73 -1.58 1.79
CA ALA A 26 13.81 -0.99 1.00
C ALA A 26 13.88 0.56 1.13
N SER A 27 12.71 1.23 1.17
CA SER A 27 12.62 2.70 1.32
C SER A 27 12.85 3.19 2.76
N ILE A 28 12.27 2.52 3.77
CA ILE A 28 12.50 2.87 5.17
C ILE A 28 13.93 2.51 5.59
N PHE A 29 14.51 1.38 5.17
CA PHE A 29 15.83 0.94 5.65
C PHE A 29 16.99 1.78 5.13
N ALA A 30 16.89 2.38 3.94
CA ALA A 30 17.81 3.45 3.55
C ALA A 30 17.82 4.60 4.57
N SER A 31 16.67 4.85 5.21
CA SER A 31 16.46 5.82 6.29
C SER A 31 16.78 5.25 7.69
N LEU A 32 16.74 3.93 7.92
CA LEU A 32 17.22 3.31 9.18
C LEU A 32 18.74 3.45 9.33
N SER A 33 19.50 3.50 8.25
CA SER A 33 20.92 3.90 8.29
C SER A 33 21.11 5.30 8.90
N ALA A 34 20.07 6.14 8.90
CA ALA A 34 20.05 7.44 9.58
C ALA A 34 19.47 7.37 11.02
N VAL A 35 18.80 6.28 11.41
CA VAL A 35 18.39 5.96 12.80
C VAL A 35 19.56 5.35 13.60
N ALA A 36 20.79 5.54 13.12
CA ALA A 36 22.03 4.90 13.55
C ALA A 36 22.55 5.30 14.95
N ALA A 37 21.67 5.43 15.94
CA ALA A 37 22.06 5.38 17.36
C ALA A 37 22.07 3.94 17.89
N THR A 38 21.32 3.00 17.28
CA THR A 38 21.19 1.63 17.75
C THR A 38 21.79 0.61 16.77
N PRO A 39 22.62 -0.35 17.23
CA PRO A 39 23.17 -1.38 16.37
C PRO A 39 22.07 -2.19 15.66
N VAL A 40 22.18 -2.34 14.34
CA VAL A 40 21.34 -3.25 13.56
C VAL A 40 21.90 -4.67 13.68
N PRO A 41 21.10 -5.67 14.09
CA PRO A 41 21.53 -7.07 14.14
C PRO A 41 22.04 -7.60 12.80
N VAL A 42 22.91 -8.62 12.84
CA VAL A 42 23.51 -9.24 11.63
C VAL A 42 22.45 -9.74 10.66
N VAL A 43 21.38 -10.38 11.17
CA VAL A 43 20.26 -10.87 10.35
C VAL A 43 19.53 -9.71 9.66
N GLY A 44 19.31 -8.59 10.36
CA GLY A 44 18.74 -7.38 9.78
C GLY A 44 19.61 -6.80 8.65
N LYS A 45 20.93 -6.72 8.86
CA LYS A 45 21.88 -6.27 7.84
C LYS A 45 21.87 -7.16 6.60
N ALA A 46 21.87 -8.48 6.80
CA ALA A 46 21.81 -9.45 5.70
C ALA A 46 20.50 -9.33 4.91
N ALA A 47 19.37 -9.19 5.61
CA ALA A 47 18.06 -9.01 4.98
C ALA A 47 17.99 -7.73 4.12
N ILE A 48 18.59 -6.63 4.59
CA ILE A 48 18.69 -5.39 3.81
C ILE A 48 19.52 -5.63 2.55
N ALA A 49 20.69 -6.25 2.68
CA ALA A 49 21.55 -6.55 1.52
C ALA A 49 20.83 -7.45 0.50
N THR A 50 20.10 -8.46 0.97
CA THR A 50 19.27 -9.32 0.10
C THR A 50 18.21 -8.50 -0.62
N ALA A 51 17.41 -7.70 0.10
CA ALA A 51 16.36 -6.88 -0.52
C ALA A 51 16.91 -5.85 -1.51
N GLN A 52 18.11 -5.32 -1.28
CA GLN A 52 18.77 -4.39 -2.21
C GLN A 52 19.37 -5.09 -3.44
N SER A 53 19.58 -6.40 -3.38
CA SER A 53 20.24 -7.17 -4.44
C SER A 53 19.28 -7.81 -5.45
N GLN A 54 17.96 -7.74 -5.21
CA GLN A 54 16.98 -8.47 -5.99
C GLN A 54 15.71 -7.65 -6.28
N CYS A 55 14.91 -8.14 -7.21
CA CYS A 55 13.64 -7.52 -7.59
C CYS A 55 12.46 -8.07 -6.77
N ALA A 56 11.32 -7.38 -6.83
CA ALA A 56 10.12 -7.65 -6.01
C ALA A 56 9.66 -9.12 -5.98
N ILE A 57 9.73 -9.85 -7.11
CA ILE A 57 9.31 -11.27 -7.15
C ILE A 57 10.23 -12.14 -6.28
N ALA A 58 11.54 -11.88 -6.31
CA ALA A 58 12.51 -12.61 -5.50
C ALA A 58 12.38 -12.24 -4.00
N ASP A 59 12.00 -11.00 -3.70
CA ASP A 59 11.68 -10.56 -2.33
C ASP A 59 10.49 -11.32 -1.75
N PHE A 60 9.44 -11.57 -2.54
CA PHE A 60 8.29 -12.33 -2.06
C PHE A 60 8.68 -13.74 -1.62
N GLY A 61 9.56 -14.42 -2.35
CA GLY A 61 10.07 -15.72 -1.94
C GLY A 61 10.98 -15.64 -0.71
N SER A 62 11.86 -14.65 -0.67
CA SER A 62 12.87 -14.52 0.40
C SER A 62 12.29 -14.12 1.75
N PHE A 63 11.18 -13.38 1.76
CA PHE A 63 10.61 -12.79 2.97
C PHE A 63 9.20 -13.31 3.32
N ALA A 64 8.75 -14.38 2.68
CA ALA A 64 7.48 -15.03 3.01
C ALA A 64 7.43 -15.44 4.49
N GLY A 65 6.44 -14.93 5.23
CA GLY A 65 6.23 -15.23 6.65
C GLY A 65 7.26 -14.62 7.62
N VAL A 66 8.20 -13.80 7.12
CA VAL A 66 9.20 -13.12 7.95
C VAL A 66 8.58 -11.91 8.67
N SER A 67 8.91 -11.74 9.94
CA SER A 67 8.54 -10.56 10.72
C SER A 67 9.75 -9.65 10.94
N LEU A 68 9.73 -8.47 10.28
CA LEU A 68 10.77 -7.45 10.45
C LEU A 68 10.73 -6.74 11.80
N LEU A 69 9.65 -6.90 12.57
CA LEU A 69 9.47 -6.27 13.89
C LEU A 69 10.02 -7.13 15.03
N THR A 70 10.82 -8.15 14.72
CA THR A 70 11.52 -8.95 15.75
C THR A 70 12.85 -8.30 16.11
N THR A 71 13.31 -8.54 17.33
CA THR A 71 14.62 -8.07 17.81
C THR A 71 15.80 -8.69 17.04
N ASN A 72 15.55 -9.77 16.31
CA ASN A 72 16.54 -10.40 15.42
C ASN A 72 16.76 -9.59 14.14
N PHE A 73 15.78 -8.79 13.69
CA PHE A 73 15.89 -7.94 12.50
C PHE A 73 16.25 -6.49 12.83
N THR A 74 15.70 -5.95 13.91
CA THR A 74 15.98 -4.59 14.38
C THR A 74 16.09 -4.58 15.90
N SER A 75 17.04 -3.84 16.47
CA SER A 75 17.18 -3.71 17.93
C SER A 75 15.95 -3.06 18.59
N LEU A 76 15.15 -2.31 17.84
CA LEU A 76 13.90 -1.71 18.32
C LEU A 76 12.72 -2.69 18.36
N GLY A 77 12.80 -3.81 17.63
CA GLY A 77 11.73 -4.80 17.54
C GLY A 77 10.35 -4.18 17.24
N PRO A 78 9.29 -4.50 18.02
CA PRO A 78 7.95 -3.95 17.81
C PRO A 78 7.84 -2.43 17.97
N ASN A 79 8.84 -1.77 18.57
CA ASN A 79 8.86 -0.32 18.74
C ASN A 79 9.44 0.41 17.51
N LEU A 80 9.93 -0.31 16.49
CA LEU A 80 10.49 0.32 15.29
C LEU A 80 9.54 1.34 14.66
N LEU A 81 8.26 1.00 14.51
CA LEU A 81 7.26 1.88 13.89
C LEU A 81 6.85 3.08 14.78
N LYS A 82 7.26 3.07 16.05
CA LYS A 82 7.03 4.16 17.01
C LYS A 82 8.23 5.08 17.15
N ASP A 83 9.38 4.68 16.61
CA ASP A 83 10.57 5.53 16.59
C ASP A 83 10.22 6.87 15.91
N PRO A 84 10.55 8.03 16.50
CA PRO A 84 10.16 9.33 15.94
C PRO A 84 10.65 9.57 14.50
N ILE A 85 11.83 9.06 14.13
CA ILE A 85 12.37 9.21 12.78
C ILE A 85 11.60 8.30 11.81
N VAL A 86 11.41 7.03 12.17
CA VAL A 86 10.63 6.08 11.35
C VAL A 86 9.19 6.56 11.18
N ALA A 87 8.54 6.95 12.27
CA ALA A 87 7.16 7.44 12.26
C ALA A 87 7.01 8.70 11.40
N LYS A 88 7.99 9.62 11.43
CA LYS A 88 8.01 10.81 10.57
C LYS A 88 7.96 10.41 9.09
N TYR A 89 8.85 9.53 8.64
CA TYR A 89 8.88 9.11 7.23
C TYR A 89 7.66 8.27 6.84
N MET A 90 7.17 7.41 7.74
CA MET A 90 5.91 6.69 7.52
C MET A 90 4.72 7.63 7.33
N ASN A 91 4.67 8.72 8.10
CA ASN A 91 3.62 9.71 7.96
C ASN A 91 3.74 10.51 6.66
N MET A 92 4.96 10.77 6.17
CA MET A 92 5.17 11.39 4.85
C MET A 92 4.64 10.53 3.69
N GLY A 93 4.67 9.20 3.83
CA GLY A 93 4.09 8.28 2.84
C GLY A 93 2.56 8.17 2.90
N ASN A 94 1.90 8.82 3.86
CA ASN A 94 0.45 8.75 3.99
C ASN A 94 -0.23 9.77 3.08
N LEU A 95 -0.66 9.30 1.92
CA LEU A 95 -1.25 10.07 0.83
C LEU A 95 -2.50 10.87 1.20
N ALA A 96 -3.18 10.54 2.30
CA ALA A 96 -4.40 11.22 2.75
C ALA A 96 -4.17 12.27 3.86
N THR A 97 -2.92 12.69 4.10
CA THR A 97 -2.60 13.60 5.23
C THR A 97 -2.23 15.02 4.82
N ASN A 98 -1.82 15.24 3.57
CA ASN A 98 -1.43 16.56 3.07
C ASN A 98 -2.32 16.97 1.90
N PRO A 99 -3.30 17.88 2.10
CA PRO A 99 -4.20 18.34 1.03
C PRO A 99 -3.48 19.00 -0.15
N LYS A 100 -2.26 19.50 0.06
CA LYS A 100 -1.44 20.09 -1.01
C LYS A 100 -0.88 19.06 -1.99
N GLU A 101 -0.87 17.79 -1.60
CA GLU A 101 -0.45 16.67 -2.43
C GLU A 101 -1.63 15.99 -3.13
N THR A 102 -2.85 16.50 -2.93
CA THR A 102 -4.06 15.96 -3.54
C THR A 102 -4.10 16.23 -5.04
N PRO A 103 -4.26 15.19 -5.88
CA PRO A 103 -4.29 15.31 -7.33
C PRO A 103 -5.64 15.86 -7.82
N THR A 104 -5.77 17.19 -7.89
CA THR A 104 -7.01 17.86 -8.32
C THR A 104 -7.21 17.87 -9.85
N ARG A 105 -6.13 17.67 -10.63
CA ARG A 105 -6.16 17.56 -12.10
C ARG A 105 -5.04 16.64 -12.62
N PRO A 106 -5.27 15.86 -13.69
CA PRO A 106 -6.56 15.54 -14.31
C PRO A 106 -7.44 14.68 -13.38
N GLN A 107 -8.61 14.24 -13.85
CA GLN A 107 -9.41 13.24 -13.14
C GLN A 107 -8.63 11.92 -13.01
N LEU A 108 -9.01 11.09 -12.03
CA LEU A 108 -8.34 9.83 -11.72
C LEU A 108 -9.30 8.64 -11.87
N TYR A 109 -8.74 7.52 -12.31
CA TYR A 109 -9.36 6.21 -12.21
C TYR A 109 -8.59 5.37 -11.21
N MET A 110 -9.31 4.87 -10.22
CA MET A 110 -8.78 3.97 -9.20
C MET A 110 -9.64 2.71 -9.19
N PHE A 111 -9.03 1.55 -9.00
CA PHE A 111 -9.75 0.30 -8.83
C PHE A 111 -9.12 -0.52 -7.73
N HIS A 112 -9.95 -1.28 -7.01
CA HIS A 112 -9.46 -2.16 -5.95
C HIS A 112 -10.46 -3.25 -5.60
N THR A 113 -10.01 -4.40 -5.08
CA THR A 113 -10.92 -5.44 -4.58
C THR A 113 -11.13 -5.32 -3.07
N SER A 114 -12.36 -5.54 -2.62
CA SER A 114 -12.69 -5.52 -1.18
C SER A 114 -12.08 -6.69 -0.40
N THR A 115 -11.64 -7.74 -1.11
CA THR A 115 -11.01 -8.94 -0.53
C THR A 115 -9.51 -9.01 -0.79
N ASP A 116 -8.84 -7.89 -1.06
CA ASP A 116 -7.42 -7.87 -1.38
C ASP A 116 -6.60 -8.41 -0.22
N GLU A 117 -5.88 -9.49 -0.49
CA GLU A 117 -5.09 -10.23 0.48
C GLU A 117 -3.68 -9.67 0.67
N THR A 118 -3.24 -8.83 -0.28
CA THR A 118 -1.93 -8.20 -0.26
C THR A 118 -2.09 -6.77 0.24
N VAL A 119 -2.80 -5.92 -0.50
CA VAL A 119 -2.96 -4.46 -0.34
C VAL A 119 -4.26 -4.10 0.37
N PRO A 120 -4.23 -3.63 1.63
CA PRO A 120 -5.46 -3.41 2.39
C PRO A 120 -6.43 -2.45 1.69
N TYR A 121 -7.67 -2.88 1.51
CA TYR A 121 -8.68 -2.11 0.79
C TYR A 121 -9.10 -0.81 1.49
N GLY A 122 -9.31 -0.88 2.80
CA GLY A 122 -9.81 0.25 3.60
C GLY A 122 -8.97 1.52 3.45
N PRO A 123 -7.63 1.47 3.63
CA PRO A 123 -6.76 2.62 3.40
C PRO A 123 -6.84 3.20 1.98
N ALA A 124 -6.90 2.36 0.94
CA ALA A 124 -7.01 2.83 -0.45
C ALA A 124 -8.34 3.57 -0.70
N LEU A 125 -9.46 3.02 -0.22
CA LEU A 125 -10.76 3.67 -0.28
C LEU A 125 -10.75 5.00 0.50
N LYS A 126 -10.16 5.00 1.70
CA LYS A 126 -10.10 6.21 2.53
C LYS A 126 -9.28 7.31 1.86
N THR A 127 -8.15 6.99 1.23
CA THR A 127 -7.38 7.95 0.45
C THR A 127 -8.21 8.55 -0.69
N ALA A 128 -8.94 7.72 -1.45
CA ALA A 128 -9.79 8.20 -2.54
C ALA A 128 -10.92 9.11 -2.04
N GLN A 129 -11.54 8.78 -0.89
CA GLN A 129 -12.56 9.62 -0.25
C GLN A 129 -11.98 10.96 0.21
N THR A 130 -10.85 10.94 0.93
CA THR A 130 -10.19 12.16 1.40
C THR A 130 -9.78 13.06 0.24
N TRP A 131 -9.16 12.51 -0.80
CA TRP A 131 -8.81 13.28 -1.99
C TRP A 131 -10.04 13.86 -2.68
N CYS A 132 -11.16 13.12 -2.72
CA CYS A 132 -12.41 13.64 -3.25
C CYS A 132 -12.93 14.85 -2.47
N ASP A 133 -12.94 14.75 -1.13
CA ASP A 133 -13.35 15.85 -0.24
C ASP A 133 -12.46 17.09 -0.41
N GLU A 134 -11.22 16.88 -0.84
CA GLU A 134 -10.21 17.91 -1.11
C GLU A 134 -10.16 18.38 -2.58
N GLY A 135 -11.16 18.00 -3.40
CA GLY A 135 -11.35 18.53 -4.75
C GLY A 135 -10.73 17.71 -5.88
N ALA A 136 -10.23 16.50 -5.60
CA ALA A 136 -9.93 15.53 -6.66
C ALA A 136 -11.22 15.10 -7.37
N ARG A 137 -11.06 14.59 -8.60
CA ARG A 137 -12.16 14.03 -9.41
C ARG A 137 -11.84 12.57 -9.66
N ILE A 138 -12.45 11.67 -8.90
CA ILE A 138 -12.05 10.26 -8.85
C ILE A 138 -13.22 9.37 -9.26
N GLU A 139 -12.99 8.45 -10.19
CA GLU A 139 -13.80 7.24 -10.31
C GLU A 139 -13.09 6.10 -9.58
N PHE A 140 -13.62 5.69 -8.44
CA PHE A 140 -13.11 4.58 -7.64
C PHE A 140 -13.99 3.35 -7.83
N THR A 141 -13.48 2.32 -8.50
CA THR A 141 -14.18 1.05 -8.72
C THR A 141 -13.77 0.00 -7.69
N THR A 142 -14.70 -0.36 -6.81
CA THR A 142 -14.59 -1.52 -5.94
C THR A 142 -15.03 -2.78 -6.69
N ARG A 143 -14.19 -3.81 -6.66
CA ARG A 143 -14.54 -5.16 -7.07
C ARG A 143 -14.99 -5.97 -5.85
N ASN A 144 -16.22 -6.47 -5.89
CA ASN A 144 -16.72 -7.47 -4.95
C ASN A 144 -16.63 -8.88 -5.55
N GLY A 145 -16.55 -9.88 -4.67
CA GLY A 145 -16.64 -11.29 -5.06
C GLY A 145 -15.32 -12.08 -5.06
N ARG A 146 -14.60 -12.10 -3.92
CA ARG A 146 -13.43 -12.97 -3.67
C ARG A 146 -12.36 -12.97 -4.77
N THR A 147 -12.06 -11.82 -5.38
CA THR A 147 -10.89 -11.70 -6.26
C THR A 147 -9.65 -11.37 -5.46
N THR A 148 -8.52 -11.95 -5.84
CA THR A 148 -7.21 -11.65 -5.24
C THR A 148 -6.62 -10.35 -5.79
N HIS A 149 -5.53 -9.89 -5.19
CA HIS A 149 -4.75 -8.73 -5.66
C HIS A 149 -4.37 -8.89 -7.15
N ALA A 150 -3.69 -9.99 -7.48
CA ALA A 150 -3.20 -10.24 -8.83
C ALA A 150 -4.34 -10.41 -9.85
N GLN A 151 -5.42 -11.10 -9.47
CA GLN A 151 -6.60 -11.25 -10.33
C GLN A 151 -7.25 -9.90 -10.62
N THR A 152 -7.35 -9.03 -9.61
CA THR A 152 -7.92 -7.69 -9.76
C THR A 152 -7.06 -6.85 -10.70
N GLN A 153 -5.73 -6.89 -10.58
CA GLN A 153 -4.82 -6.24 -11.52
C GLN A 153 -5.06 -6.71 -12.96
N SER A 154 -5.08 -8.03 -13.20
CA SER A 154 -5.31 -8.57 -14.55
C SER A 154 -6.69 -8.18 -15.11
N LEU A 155 -7.71 -8.16 -14.26
CA LEU A 155 -9.09 -7.86 -14.66
C LEU A 155 -9.34 -6.40 -14.99
N TYR A 156 -8.62 -5.46 -14.37
CA TYR A 156 -8.86 -4.02 -14.50
C TYR A 156 -7.77 -3.25 -15.26
N SER A 157 -6.61 -3.87 -15.52
CA SER A 157 -5.54 -3.23 -16.33
C SER A 157 -6.02 -2.80 -17.72
N PRO A 158 -6.75 -3.63 -18.50
CA PRO A 158 -7.27 -3.19 -19.80
C PRO A 158 -8.20 -1.96 -19.70
N GLN A 159 -9.03 -1.90 -18.67
CA GLN A 159 -9.97 -0.81 -18.43
C GLN A 159 -9.24 0.46 -18.02
N ALA A 160 -8.20 0.36 -17.19
CA ALA A 160 -7.35 1.49 -16.83
C ALA A 160 -6.61 2.06 -18.06
N ILE A 161 -6.12 1.18 -18.95
CA ILE A 161 -5.49 1.60 -20.21
C ILE A 161 -6.51 2.29 -21.12
N ALA A 162 -7.71 1.72 -21.27
CA ALA A 162 -8.77 2.32 -22.07
C ALA A 162 -9.23 3.68 -21.51
N TRP A 163 -9.33 3.79 -20.18
CA TRP A 163 -9.62 5.05 -19.49
C TRP A 163 -8.53 6.08 -19.73
N LEU A 164 -7.25 5.68 -19.69
CA LEU A 164 -6.13 6.58 -19.95
C LEU A 164 -6.13 7.06 -21.41
N ASP A 165 -6.27 6.15 -22.36
CA ASP A 165 -6.30 6.46 -23.80
C ASP A 165 -7.42 7.45 -24.14
N SER A 166 -8.62 7.22 -23.62
CA SER A 166 -9.76 8.12 -23.82
C SER A 166 -9.60 9.46 -23.10
N THR A 167 -8.97 9.49 -21.92
CA THR A 167 -8.65 10.74 -21.21
C THR A 167 -7.63 11.57 -22.00
N LEU A 168 -6.60 10.93 -22.57
CA LEU A 168 -5.58 11.60 -23.39
C LEU A 168 -6.12 12.10 -24.74
N LYS A 169 -7.16 11.46 -25.26
CA LYS A 169 -7.85 11.87 -26.50
C LYS A 169 -8.99 12.87 -26.27
N ASP A 170 -9.18 13.36 -25.04
CA ASP A 170 -10.33 14.19 -24.63
C ASP A 170 -11.69 13.58 -24.99
N SER A 171 -11.76 12.26 -25.15
CA SER A 171 -12.97 11.52 -25.52
C SER A 171 -13.63 10.81 -24.34
N HIS A 172 -12.97 10.78 -23.18
CA HIS A 172 -13.56 10.22 -21.96
C HIS A 172 -14.59 11.17 -21.35
N VAL A 173 -15.58 10.58 -20.68
CA VAL A 173 -16.55 11.33 -19.88
C VAL A 173 -15.83 12.08 -18.76
N VAL A 174 -16.04 13.39 -18.69
CA VAL A 174 -15.49 14.21 -17.61
C VAL A 174 -16.18 13.83 -16.31
N VAL A 175 -15.39 13.35 -15.34
CA VAL A 175 -15.85 13.11 -13.97
C VAL A 175 -16.05 14.48 -13.33
N ARG A 176 -17.31 14.93 -13.22
CA ARG A 176 -17.66 16.24 -12.64
C ARG A 176 -17.70 16.20 -11.11
N GLN A 177 -18.01 15.04 -10.55
CA GLN A 177 -18.02 14.72 -9.13
C GLN A 177 -17.47 13.30 -8.97
N CYS A 178 -16.83 13.00 -7.85
CA CYS A 178 -16.30 11.65 -7.65
C CYS A 178 -17.40 10.60 -7.66
N ALA A 179 -17.08 9.42 -8.19
CA ALA A 179 -17.97 8.27 -8.25
C ALA A 179 -17.31 7.08 -7.54
N PHE A 180 -18.03 6.47 -6.60
CA PHE A 180 -17.60 5.26 -5.90
C PHE A 180 -18.47 4.10 -6.37
N LEU A 181 -17.95 3.33 -7.32
CA LEU A 181 -18.67 2.27 -8.01
C LEU A 181 -18.37 0.93 -7.36
N THR A 182 -19.35 0.03 -7.36
CA THR A 182 -19.16 -1.37 -6.99
C THR A 182 -19.49 -2.25 -8.19
N LYS A 183 -18.58 -3.15 -8.57
CA LYS A 183 -18.75 -4.12 -9.65
C LYS A 183 -18.54 -5.54 -9.12
N GLY A 184 -19.27 -6.50 -9.68
CA GLY A 184 -19.23 -7.90 -9.28
C GLY A 184 -20.53 -8.38 -8.66
N LEU A 185 -20.65 -9.70 -8.54
CA LEU A 185 -21.83 -10.31 -7.95
C LEU A 185 -21.89 -9.90 -6.47
N ALA A 186 -23.02 -9.36 -6.04
CA ALA A 186 -23.38 -9.40 -4.63
C ALA A 186 -23.42 -10.89 -4.26
N VAL A 187 -22.51 -11.31 -3.38
CA VAL A 187 -22.54 -12.65 -2.78
C VAL A 187 -23.27 -12.50 -1.46
#